data_AF-A0A973MSB5-F1
#
_entry.id   AF-A0A973MSB5-F1
#
_cell.length_a   1.000
_cell.length_b   1.000
_cell.length_c   1.000
_cell.angle_alpha   90.00
_cell.angle_beta   90.00
_cell.angle_gamma   90.00
#
_symmetry.space_group_name_H-M   'P 1'
#
loop_
_entity.id
_entity.type
_entity.pdbx_description
1 polymer ?
#
loop_
_entity_poly.entity_id
_entity_poly.type
_entity_poly.pdbx_seq_one_letter_code
_entity_poly.pdbx_strand_id
1 'polypeptide(L)'
;MCLVGEHLGRHQRADLAERVRLGQVPAKNTQRAERKKRLTAVSSSRWAGAMTRASEDQYQLSMRCLYDERAGLRRAIRTISRRLAAPCGKHSKDGVRGYADPSERAQKQRRMHMLKARLAAVEQKIASGRPAIVAGGKRLAGLRHHLPEAQLTEAQWREQWEAARLFLTADGESGAPHGNYTISADPADGSVTLVLPEPLRHLANAPRGRYRLSCTVGFSHRRE
;
A
#
# COMPACT_ATOMS: atom_id res chain seq x y z
N MET A 1 -15.60 7.83 -15.04
CA MET A 1 -14.44 7.66 -14.12
C MET A 1 -14.01 6.20 -14.00
N CYS A 2 -14.89 5.28 -13.56
CA CYS A 2 -14.53 3.89 -13.25
C CYS A 2 -13.67 3.18 -14.31
N LEU A 3 -14.07 3.18 -15.59
CA LEU A 3 -13.30 2.57 -16.69
C LEU A 3 -11.81 2.98 -16.74
N VAL A 4 -11.50 4.27 -16.54
CA VAL A 4 -10.10 4.74 -16.54
C VAL A 4 -9.38 4.27 -15.29
N GLY A 5 -10.03 4.36 -14.12
CA GLY A 5 -9.49 3.90 -12.85
C GLY A 5 -9.24 2.39 -12.80
N GLU A 6 -10.12 1.59 -13.41
CA GLU A 6 -10.02 0.14 -13.54
C GLU A 6 -8.89 -0.26 -14.48
N HIS A 7 -8.81 0.38 -15.65
CA HIS A 7 -7.77 0.14 -16.66
C HIS A 7 -6.38 0.44 -16.08
N LEU A 8 -6.18 1.65 -15.56
CA LEU A 8 -4.92 2.04 -14.93
C LEU A 8 -4.64 1.21 -13.67
N GLY A 9 -5.66 0.91 -12.86
CA GLY A 9 -5.52 0.09 -11.67
C GLY A 9 -5.05 -1.33 -11.97
N ARG A 10 -5.59 -1.97 -13.02
CA ARG A 10 -5.15 -3.28 -13.49
C ARG A 10 -3.66 -3.27 -13.85
N HIS A 11 -3.23 -2.25 -14.61
CA HIS A 11 -1.83 -2.10 -15.01
C HIS A 11 -0.90 -1.76 -13.83
N GLN A 12 -1.32 -0.92 -12.89
CA GLN A 12 -0.56 -0.63 -11.67
C GLN A 12 -0.37 -1.90 -10.81
N ARG A 13 -1.41 -2.73 -10.65
CA ARG A 13 -1.30 -3.99 -9.91
C ARG A 13 -0.35 -4.99 -10.57
N ALA A 14 -0.36 -5.07 -11.90
CA ALA A 14 0.58 -5.91 -12.65
C ALA A 14 2.03 -5.43 -12.49
N ASP A 15 2.27 -4.12 -12.56
CA ASP A 15 3.57 -3.50 -12.32
C ASP A 15 4.06 -3.69 -10.87
N LEU A 16 3.18 -3.55 -9.88
CA LEU A 16 3.47 -3.85 -8.48
C LEU A 16 3.88 -5.31 -8.29
N ALA A 17 3.15 -6.26 -8.89
CA ALA A 17 3.47 -7.68 -8.83
C ALA A 17 4.81 -8.00 -9.50
N GLU A 18 5.19 -7.27 -10.56
CA GLU A 18 6.54 -7.34 -11.12
C GLU A 18 7.60 -6.74 -10.19
N ARG A 19 7.33 -5.57 -9.63
CA ARG A 19 8.25 -4.90 -8.70
C ARG A 19 8.52 -5.76 -7.46
N VAL A 20 7.51 -6.46 -6.94
CA VAL A 20 7.68 -7.44 -5.86
C VAL A 20 8.54 -8.62 -6.34
N ARG A 21 8.28 -9.21 -7.51
CA ARG A 21 9.08 -10.34 -8.05
C ARG A 21 10.57 -10.03 -8.17
N LEU A 22 10.94 -8.81 -8.58
CA LEU A 22 12.34 -8.33 -8.63
C LEU A 22 13.04 -8.35 -7.26
N GLY A 23 12.30 -8.25 -6.17
CA GLY A 23 12.84 -8.33 -4.81
C GLY A 23 13.64 -7.10 -4.36
N GLN A 24 14.50 -7.28 -3.37
CA GLN A 24 15.35 -6.21 -2.83
C GLN A 24 16.61 -6.05 -3.67
N VAL A 25 16.57 -5.12 -4.62
CA VAL A 25 17.67 -4.81 -5.54
C VAL A 25 18.06 -3.33 -5.46
N PRO A 26 19.31 -2.95 -5.81
CA PRO A 26 19.72 -1.55 -5.96
C PRO A 26 18.81 -0.80 -6.94
N ALA A 27 18.62 0.52 -6.75
CA ALA A 27 17.69 1.33 -7.54
C ALA A 27 17.85 1.15 -9.07
N LYS A 28 19.11 1.09 -9.56
CA LYS A 28 19.45 0.85 -10.98
C LYS A 28 18.93 -0.50 -11.53
N ASN A 29 18.76 -1.50 -10.68
CA ASN A 29 18.34 -2.86 -11.04
C ASN A 29 16.82 -3.07 -10.89
N THR A 30 16.05 -2.06 -10.49
CA THR A 30 14.56 -2.13 -10.36
C THR A 30 13.81 -2.18 -11.71
N GLN A 31 14.56 -2.19 -12.82
CA GLN A 31 14.07 -2.20 -14.20
C GLN A 31 13.00 -1.12 -14.50
N ARG A 32 13.04 0.01 -13.77
CA ARG A 32 12.01 1.06 -13.83
C ARG A 32 11.80 1.60 -15.26
N ALA A 33 12.87 1.71 -16.05
CA ALA A 33 12.79 2.16 -17.45
C ALA A 33 11.92 1.21 -18.29
N GLU A 34 12.22 -0.09 -18.30
CA GLU A 34 11.47 -1.09 -19.08
C GLU A 34 10.04 -1.32 -18.57
N ARG A 35 9.83 -1.25 -17.25
CA ARG A 35 8.48 -1.25 -16.66
C ARG A 35 7.67 -0.03 -17.11
N LYS A 36 8.26 1.18 -17.02
CA LYS A 36 7.62 2.42 -17.50
C LYS A 36 7.34 2.36 -19.01
N LYS A 37 8.26 1.84 -19.82
CA LYS A 37 8.11 1.71 -21.28
C LYS A 37 6.90 0.85 -21.64
N ARG A 38 6.77 -0.34 -21.03
CA ARG A 38 5.61 -1.23 -21.22
C ARG A 38 4.30 -0.58 -20.77
N LEU A 39 4.28 0.08 -19.61
CA LEU A 39 3.10 0.82 -19.13
C LEU A 39 2.73 2.01 -20.02
N THR A 40 3.73 2.67 -20.64
CA THR A 40 3.51 3.82 -21.53
C THR A 40 2.71 3.41 -22.76
N ALA A 41 3.01 2.24 -23.35
CA ALA A 41 2.32 1.72 -24.53
C ALA A 41 0.82 1.43 -24.31
N VAL A 42 0.39 1.21 -23.05
CA VAL A 42 -1.01 0.90 -22.68
C VAL A 42 -1.70 2.05 -21.93
N SER A 43 -1.03 3.19 -21.74
CA SER A 43 -1.59 4.33 -21.01
C SER A 43 -1.09 5.68 -21.54
N SER A 44 -0.13 6.30 -20.87
CA SER A 44 0.65 7.46 -21.33
C SER A 44 1.97 7.52 -20.54
N SER A 45 2.96 8.31 -20.99
CA SER A 45 4.23 8.45 -20.27
C SER A 45 4.06 9.01 -18.85
N ARG A 46 3.02 9.81 -18.60
CA ARG A 46 2.71 10.38 -17.28
C ARG A 46 2.00 9.38 -16.37
N TRP A 47 0.97 8.69 -16.88
CA TRP A 47 0.33 7.59 -16.14
C TRP A 47 1.33 6.48 -15.78
N ALA A 48 2.20 6.09 -16.72
CA ALA A 48 3.28 5.13 -16.47
C ALA A 48 4.32 5.62 -15.44
N GLY A 49 4.60 6.93 -15.42
CA GLY A 49 5.43 7.57 -14.39
C GLY A 49 4.84 7.38 -13.00
N ALA A 50 3.59 7.80 -12.81
CA ALA A 50 2.88 7.71 -11.54
C ALA A 50 2.68 6.25 -11.08
N MET A 51 2.32 5.33 -12.00
CA MET A 51 2.18 3.90 -11.68
C MET A 51 3.49 3.28 -11.20
N THR A 52 4.59 3.45 -11.95
CA THR A 52 5.89 2.88 -11.52
C THR A 52 6.42 3.47 -10.22
N ARG A 53 6.12 4.75 -9.94
CA ARG A 53 6.44 5.41 -8.67
C ARG A 53 5.60 4.81 -7.53
N ALA A 54 4.28 4.75 -7.68
CA ALA A 54 3.39 4.18 -6.68
C ALA A 54 3.72 2.71 -6.34
N SER A 55 4.12 1.91 -7.32
CA SER A 55 4.59 0.53 -7.10
C SER A 55 5.91 0.45 -6.34
N GLU A 56 6.85 1.38 -6.58
CA GLU A 56 8.08 1.48 -5.78
C GLU A 56 7.77 1.92 -4.35
N ASP A 57 6.94 2.96 -4.18
CA ASP A 57 6.54 3.49 -2.87
C ASP A 57 5.86 2.42 -2.01
N GLN A 58 4.93 1.65 -2.60
CA GLN A 58 4.27 0.52 -1.94
C GLN A 58 5.24 -0.61 -1.58
N TYR A 59 6.18 -0.94 -2.47
CA TYR A 59 7.22 -1.94 -2.18
C TYR A 59 8.11 -1.49 -1.01
N GLN A 60 8.64 -0.26 -1.06
CA GLN A 60 9.53 0.28 -0.05
C GLN A 60 8.83 0.45 1.31
N LEU A 61 7.58 0.90 1.32
CA LEU A 61 6.76 0.95 2.53
C LEU A 61 6.57 -0.44 3.14
N SER A 62 6.25 -1.44 2.33
CA SER A 62 6.03 -2.81 2.80
C SER A 62 7.31 -3.43 3.39
N MET A 63 8.48 -3.15 2.81
CA MET A 63 9.77 -3.54 3.37
C MET A 63 10.07 -2.83 4.70
N ARG A 64 9.80 -1.52 4.81
CA ARG A 64 9.92 -0.79 6.11
C ARG A 64 9.05 -1.42 7.19
N CYS A 65 7.78 -1.69 6.90
CA CYS A 65 6.87 -2.33 7.84
C CYS A 65 7.37 -3.71 8.33
N LEU A 66 8.00 -4.52 7.46
CA LEU A 66 8.64 -5.77 7.87
C LEU A 66 9.83 -5.55 8.81
N TYR A 67 10.69 -4.55 8.54
CA TYR A 67 11.80 -4.21 9.42
C TYR A 67 11.33 -3.70 10.79
N ASP A 68 10.28 -2.88 10.82
CA ASP A 68 9.65 -2.38 12.05
C ASP A 68 8.99 -3.50 12.86
N GLU A 69 8.29 -4.42 12.18
CA GLU A 69 7.72 -5.62 12.81
C GLU A 69 8.83 -6.50 13.41
N ARG A 70 9.92 -6.75 12.68
CA ARG A 70 11.11 -7.47 13.19
C ARG A 70 11.68 -6.78 14.43
N ALA A 71 11.82 -5.45 14.41
CA ALA A 71 12.33 -4.68 15.55
C ALA A 71 11.38 -4.77 16.77
N GLY A 72 10.08 -4.66 16.56
CA GLY A 72 9.05 -4.81 17.58
C GLY A 72 9.03 -6.20 18.21
N LEU A 73 9.07 -7.26 17.39
CA LEU A 73 9.13 -8.65 17.84
C LEU A 73 10.40 -8.92 18.65
N ARG A 74 11.58 -8.49 18.16
CA ARG A 74 12.85 -8.60 18.90
C ARG A 74 12.81 -7.84 20.23
N ARG A 75 12.21 -6.64 20.31
CA ARG A 75 11.98 -5.92 21.58
C ARG A 75 11.09 -6.74 22.53
N ALA A 76 9.93 -7.20 22.08
CA ALA A 76 8.98 -7.95 22.90
C ALA A 76 9.57 -9.27 23.43
N ILE A 77 10.31 -10.02 22.60
CA ILE A 77 11.01 -11.23 23.01
C ILE A 77 12.05 -10.90 24.09
N ARG A 78 12.90 -9.88 23.90
CA ARG A 78 13.89 -9.49 24.92
C ARG A 78 13.25 -9.12 26.26
N THR A 79 12.15 -8.36 26.25
CA THR A 79 11.44 -8.00 27.48
C THR A 79 10.89 -9.24 28.21
N ILE A 80 10.31 -10.20 27.49
CA ILE A 80 9.81 -11.44 28.09
C ILE A 80 10.98 -12.30 28.60
N SER A 81 12.02 -12.53 27.80
CA SER A 81 13.20 -13.31 28.21
C SER A 81 13.86 -12.76 29.48
N ARG A 82 14.02 -11.43 29.59
CA ARG A 82 14.58 -10.80 30.80
C ARG A 82 13.73 -11.07 32.04
N ARG A 83 12.40 -10.94 31.96
CA ARG A 83 11.50 -11.25 33.08
C ARG A 83 11.38 -12.75 33.38
N LEU A 84 11.61 -13.62 32.39
CA LEU A 84 11.71 -15.07 32.60
C LEU A 84 13.01 -15.49 33.30
N ALA A 85 14.11 -14.74 33.18
CA ALA A 85 15.34 -15.03 33.92
C ALA A 85 15.19 -14.83 35.44
N ALA A 86 14.27 -13.96 35.88
CA ALA A 86 13.95 -13.77 37.29
C ALA A 86 13.00 -14.87 37.83
N PRO A 87 13.09 -15.26 39.13
CA PRO A 87 12.08 -16.07 39.80
C PRO A 87 10.73 -15.33 39.90
N CYS A 88 9.62 -16.06 40.06
CA CYS A 88 8.31 -15.45 40.28
C CYS A 88 8.28 -14.62 41.58
N GLY A 89 7.56 -13.49 41.56
CA GLY A 89 7.45 -12.53 42.66
C GLY A 89 8.72 -11.74 42.99
N LYS A 90 9.89 -12.15 42.52
CA LYS A 90 11.21 -11.61 42.93
C LYS A 90 11.89 -10.80 41.82
N HIS A 91 12.96 -10.10 42.17
CA HIS A 91 13.86 -9.44 41.22
C HIS A 91 15.02 -10.38 40.84
N SER A 92 15.55 -10.25 39.61
CA SER A 92 16.85 -10.80 39.25
C SER A 92 17.99 -10.01 39.90
N LYS A 93 19.23 -10.52 39.79
CA LYS A 93 20.44 -9.79 40.19
C LYS A 93 20.53 -8.41 39.49
N ASP A 94 20.07 -8.33 38.24
CA ASP A 94 20.05 -7.10 37.44
C ASP A 94 18.81 -6.20 37.70
N GLY A 95 18.11 -6.40 38.83
CA GLY A 95 16.94 -5.59 39.22
C GLY A 95 15.67 -5.83 38.39
N VAL A 96 15.63 -6.80 37.48
CA VAL A 96 14.44 -7.07 36.65
C VAL A 96 13.41 -7.86 37.45
N ARG A 97 12.20 -7.31 37.64
CA ARG A 97 11.10 -8.02 38.31
C ARG A 97 10.55 -9.16 37.46
N GLY A 98 10.49 -10.35 38.03
CA GLY A 98 9.85 -11.53 37.44
C GLY A 98 8.35 -11.37 37.25
N TYR A 99 7.70 -12.42 36.76
CA TYR A 99 6.24 -12.51 36.71
C TYR A 99 5.65 -12.74 38.10
N ALA A 100 4.38 -12.37 38.32
CA ALA A 100 3.78 -12.43 39.66
C ALA A 100 3.79 -13.86 40.21
N ASP A 101 3.32 -14.80 39.40
CA ASP A 101 3.08 -16.19 39.76
C ASP A 101 3.50 -17.17 38.62
N PRO A 102 3.49 -18.50 38.87
CA PRO A 102 3.83 -19.50 37.86
C PRO A 102 2.88 -19.57 36.65
N SER A 103 1.59 -19.23 36.82
CA SER A 103 0.59 -19.22 35.73
C SER A 103 0.85 -18.07 34.76
N GLU A 104 1.06 -16.85 35.26
CA GLU A 104 1.50 -15.71 34.43
C GLU A 104 2.79 -16.08 33.70
N ARG A 105 3.79 -16.62 34.41
CA ARG A 105 5.06 -17.07 33.81
C ARG A 105 4.85 -18.04 32.64
N ALA A 106 4.03 -19.07 32.83
CA ALA A 106 3.74 -20.07 31.80
C ALA A 106 3.01 -19.48 30.57
N GLN A 107 2.06 -18.56 30.80
CA GLN A 107 1.41 -17.82 29.71
C GLN A 107 2.42 -16.99 28.89
N LYS A 108 3.37 -16.33 29.55
CA LYS A 108 4.39 -15.49 28.88
C LYS A 108 5.43 -16.34 28.16
N GLN A 109 5.77 -17.53 28.68
CA GLN A 109 6.57 -18.52 27.95
C GLN A 109 5.87 -18.91 26.63
N ARG A 110 4.59 -19.33 26.68
CA ARG A 110 3.82 -19.65 25.46
C ARG A 110 3.80 -18.48 24.47
N ARG A 111 3.53 -17.26 24.95
CA ARG A 111 3.60 -16.03 24.13
C ARG A 111 4.99 -15.80 23.52
N MET A 112 6.07 -16.06 24.25
CA MET A 112 7.44 -15.95 23.72
C MET A 112 7.68 -16.92 22.57
N HIS A 113 7.21 -18.17 22.65
CA HIS A 113 7.32 -19.14 21.55
C HIS A 113 6.55 -18.65 20.30
N MET A 114 5.32 -18.16 20.45
CA MET A 114 4.56 -17.56 19.35
C MET A 114 5.28 -16.36 18.72
N LEU A 115 5.87 -15.48 19.54
CA LEU A 115 6.63 -14.32 19.05
C LEU A 115 7.91 -14.73 18.33
N LYS A 116 8.61 -15.78 18.78
CA LYS A 116 9.78 -16.35 18.09
C LYS A 116 9.40 -16.94 16.72
N ALA A 117 8.31 -17.72 16.65
CA ALA A 117 7.82 -18.27 15.38
C ALA A 117 7.44 -17.15 14.39
N ARG A 118 6.74 -16.11 14.87
CA ARG A 118 6.41 -14.93 14.06
C ARG A 118 7.65 -14.15 13.62
N LEU A 119 8.66 -14.03 14.48
CA LEU A 119 9.93 -13.39 14.13
C LEU A 119 10.63 -14.13 12.99
N ALA A 120 10.74 -15.45 13.06
CA ALA A 120 11.33 -16.27 12.00
C ALA A 120 10.61 -16.07 10.65
N ALA A 121 9.27 -16.06 10.66
CA ALA A 121 8.47 -15.80 9.44
C ALA A 121 8.66 -14.38 8.87
N VAL A 122 8.88 -13.36 9.71
CA VAL A 122 9.19 -11.99 9.26
C VAL A 122 10.62 -11.91 8.73
N GLU A 123 11.58 -12.57 9.38
CA GLU A 123 12.99 -12.63 8.94
C GLU A 123 13.12 -13.36 7.61
N GLN A 124 12.37 -14.44 7.37
CA GLN A 124 12.29 -15.12 6.07
C GLN A 124 11.72 -14.20 4.97
N LYS A 125 10.65 -13.45 5.27
CA LYS A 125 10.08 -12.47 4.31
C LYS A 125 11.07 -11.38 3.95
N ILE A 126 11.79 -10.84 4.94
CA ILE A 126 12.88 -9.87 4.73
C ILE A 126 13.98 -10.48 3.85
N ALA A 127 14.45 -11.68 4.17
CA ALA A 127 15.50 -12.36 3.42
C ALA A 127 15.10 -12.65 1.96
N SER A 128 13.82 -12.95 1.71
CA SER A 128 13.30 -13.13 0.35
C SER A 128 13.25 -11.84 -0.48
N GLY A 129 13.29 -10.67 0.18
CA GLY A 129 13.05 -9.36 -0.44
C GLY A 129 11.67 -9.20 -1.09
N ARG A 130 10.72 -10.12 -0.86
CA ARG A 130 9.43 -10.21 -1.56
C ARG A 130 8.28 -10.00 -0.57
N PRO A 131 7.95 -8.74 -0.21
CA PRO A 131 6.87 -8.46 0.74
C PRO A 131 5.50 -8.85 0.17
N ALA A 132 4.61 -9.34 1.02
CA ALA A 132 3.22 -9.60 0.64
C ALA A 132 2.41 -8.29 0.69
N ILE A 133 1.97 -7.81 -0.48
CA ILE A 133 1.23 -6.55 -0.62
C ILE A 133 -0.19 -6.85 -1.11
N VAL A 134 -1.19 -6.25 -0.47
CA VAL A 134 -2.60 -6.41 -0.83
C VAL A 134 -3.11 -5.09 -1.41
N ALA A 135 -3.15 -4.99 -2.74
CA ALA A 135 -3.81 -3.88 -3.43
C ALA A 135 -5.32 -3.89 -3.10
N GLY A 136 -5.91 -2.75 -2.76
CA GLY A 136 -7.25 -2.68 -2.15
C GLY A 136 -7.26 -2.81 -0.62
N GLY A 137 -6.11 -3.11 0.00
CA GLY A 137 -5.93 -3.12 1.45
C GLY A 137 -6.22 -4.47 2.13
N LYS A 138 -5.32 -4.86 3.04
CA LYS A 138 -5.40 -6.14 3.78
C LYS A 138 -6.70 -6.28 4.60
N ARG A 139 -7.20 -5.18 5.19
CA ARG A 139 -8.46 -5.18 5.96
C ARG A 139 -9.62 -5.65 5.09
N LEU A 140 -9.77 -5.06 3.90
CA LEU A 140 -10.88 -5.37 3.00
C LEU A 140 -10.79 -6.78 2.43
N ALA A 141 -9.58 -7.26 2.09
CA ALA A 141 -9.37 -8.66 1.74
C ALA A 141 -9.76 -9.62 2.88
N GLY A 142 -9.43 -9.30 4.14
CA GLY A 142 -9.82 -10.11 5.29
C GLY A 142 -11.33 -10.15 5.54
N LEU A 143 -12.03 -9.03 5.33
CA LEU A 143 -13.49 -8.94 5.47
C LEU A 143 -14.24 -9.90 4.52
N ARG A 144 -13.64 -10.33 3.40
CA ARG A 144 -14.26 -11.29 2.47
C ARG A 144 -14.63 -12.63 3.11
N HIS A 145 -13.96 -12.99 4.21
CA HIS A 145 -14.17 -14.22 4.96
C HIS A 145 -15.08 -14.03 6.20
N HIS A 146 -15.45 -12.79 6.52
CA HIS A 146 -16.21 -12.39 7.71
C HIS A 146 -17.31 -11.38 7.34
N LEU A 147 -18.00 -11.65 6.23
CA LEU A 147 -19.02 -10.77 5.67
C LEU A 147 -20.25 -10.60 6.59
N PRO A 148 -20.80 -11.68 7.22
CA PRO A 148 -21.89 -11.54 8.19
C PRO A 148 -21.51 -10.68 9.41
N GLU A 149 -20.33 -10.92 9.99
CA GLU A 149 -19.84 -10.17 11.16
C GLU A 149 -19.55 -8.70 10.82
N ALA A 150 -19.21 -8.42 9.55
CA ALA A 150 -19.02 -7.08 9.01
C ALA A 150 -20.32 -6.38 8.57
N GLN A 151 -21.48 -7.06 8.66
CA GLN A 151 -22.78 -6.60 8.16
C GLN A 151 -22.73 -6.16 6.68
N LEU A 152 -21.97 -6.90 5.86
CA LEU A 152 -21.64 -6.52 4.48
C LEU A 152 -22.03 -7.64 3.51
N THR A 153 -22.77 -7.33 2.46
CA THR A 153 -23.04 -8.30 1.38
C THR A 153 -21.80 -8.50 0.51
N GLU A 154 -21.71 -9.63 -0.22
CA GLU A 154 -20.62 -9.82 -1.18
C GLU A 154 -20.62 -8.75 -2.29
N ALA A 155 -21.79 -8.25 -2.70
CA ALA A 155 -21.90 -7.20 -3.71
C ALA A 155 -21.28 -5.88 -3.22
N GLN A 156 -21.66 -5.41 -2.03
CA GLN A 156 -21.08 -4.20 -1.41
C GLN A 156 -19.58 -4.37 -1.14
N TRP A 157 -19.15 -5.56 -0.69
CA TRP A 157 -17.73 -5.86 -0.55
C TRP A 157 -16.99 -5.75 -1.88
N ARG A 158 -17.54 -6.31 -2.95
CA ARG A 158 -16.93 -6.33 -4.29
C ARG A 158 -16.82 -4.93 -4.88
N GLU A 159 -17.85 -4.11 -4.70
CA GLU A 159 -17.83 -2.69 -5.06
C GLU A 159 -16.71 -1.94 -4.33
N GLN A 160 -16.65 -2.02 -2.99
CA GLN A 160 -15.58 -1.41 -2.20
C GLN A 160 -14.20 -1.95 -2.61
N TRP A 161 -14.12 -3.24 -2.93
CA TRP A 161 -12.87 -3.93 -3.26
C TRP A 161 -12.34 -3.51 -4.64
N GLU A 162 -13.19 -3.28 -5.64
CA GLU A 162 -12.78 -2.69 -6.92
C GLU A 162 -12.52 -1.19 -6.79
N ALA A 163 -13.35 -0.44 -6.04
CA ALA A 163 -13.15 0.99 -5.79
C ALA A 163 -11.79 1.29 -5.13
N ALA A 164 -11.41 0.53 -4.09
CA ALA A 164 -10.10 0.62 -3.44
C ALA A 164 -8.93 0.14 -4.32
N ARG A 165 -9.22 -0.40 -5.51
CA ARG A 165 -8.28 -0.85 -6.55
C ARG A 165 -8.38 -0.04 -7.84
N LEU A 166 -9.09 1.09 -7.85
CA LEU A 166 -8.95 2.09 -8.92
C LEU A 166 -7.61 2.81 -8.79
N PHE A 167 -6.99 3.17 -9.90
CA PHE A 167 -5.82 4.05 -9.93
C PHE A 167 -6.11 5.29 -10.78
N LEU A 168 -6.12 6.46 -10.16
CA LEU A 168 -6.34 7.74 -10.84
C LEU A 168 -5.43 8.81 -10.23
N THR A 169 -4.13 8.52 -10.19
CA THR A 169 -3.10 9.41 -9.63
C THR A 169 -2.18 9.89 -10.75
N ALA A 170 -2.06 11.21 -10.90
CA ALA A 170 -1.05 11.85 -11.72
C ALA A 170 -0.03 12.56 -10.82
N ASP A 171 1.21 12.63 -11.26
CA ASP A 171 2.26 13.39 -10.57
C ASP A 171 2.10 14.89 -10.89
N GLY A 172 2.39 15.74 -9.90
CA GLY A 172 2.48 17.19 -10.10
C GLY A 172 3.65 17.55 -11.03
N GLU A 173 3.48 18.63 -11.78
CA GLU A 173 4.39 19.06 -12.84
C GLU A 173 4.75 20.53 -12.67
N SER A 174 6.05 20.82 -12.52
CA SER A 174 6.55 22.20 -12.42
C SER A 174 6.16 23.02 -13.64
N GLY A 175 5.50 24.16 -13.41
CA GLY A 175 5.02 25.05 -14.47
C GLY A 175 3.77 24.58 -15.22
N ALA A 176 3.13 23.47 -14.82
CA ALA A 176 1.82 23.11 -15.35
C ALA A 176 0.71 23.93 -14.66
N PRO A 177 -0.21 24.54 -15.42
CA PRO A 177 -1.40 25.16 -14.83
C PRO A 177 -2.23 24.08 -14.14
N HIS A 178 -2.77 24.41 -12.98
CA HIS A 178 -3.62 23.52 -12.18
C HIS A 178 -2.93 22.21 -11.76
N GLY A 179 -1.61 22.26 -11.59
CA GLY A 179 -0.80 21.21 -10.96
C GLY A 179 -0.25 20.16 -11.91
N ASN A 180 -0.99 19.71 -12.91
CA ASN A 180 -0.48 18.80 -13.97
C ASN A 180 -1.38 18.79 -15.22
N TYR A 181 -0.84 18.34 -16.35
CA TYR A 181 -1.58 18.28 -17.63
C TYR A 181 -2.42 16.99 -17.82
N THR A 182 -2.29 16.02 -16.91
CA THR A 182 -2.90 14.69 -17.03
C THR A 182 -4.29 14.63 -16.40
N ILE A 183 -4.44 15.19 -15.20
CA ILE A 183 -5.70 15.48 -14.51
C ILE A 183 -5.63 16.97 -14.18
N SER A 184 -6.45 17.80 -14.83
CA SER A 184 -6.51 19.24 -14.59
C SER A 184 -7.90 19.61 -14.09
N ALA A 185 -7.96 20.40 -13.02
CA ALA A 185 -9.19 20.99 -12.53
C ALA A 185 -9.06 22.52 -12.61
N ASP A 186 -9.88 23.15 -13.45
CA ASP A 186 -9.86 24.59 -13.65
C ASP A 186 -10.56 25.28 -12.45
N PRO A 187 -9.88 26.20 -11.73
CA PRO A 187 -10.46 26.87 -10.58
C PRO A 187 -11.46 27.98 -10.95
N ALA A 188 -11.53 28.40 -12.23
CA ALA A 188 -12.44 29.47 -12.66
C ALA A 188 -13.87 28.97 -12.90
N ASP A 189 -14.04 27.81 -13.54
CA ASP A 189 -15.35 27.18 -13.80
C ASP A 189 -15.56 25.84 -13.05
N GLY A 190 -14.57 25.43 -12.25
CA GLY A 190 -14.58 24.15 -11.52
C GLY A 190 -14.44 22.92 -12.44
N SER A 191 -14.16 23.07 -13.73
CA SER A 191 -14.21 21.95 -14.67
C SER A 191 -13.03 21.00 -14.52
N VAL A 192 -13.34 19.70 -14.48
CA VAL A 192 -12.32 18.64 -14.40
C VAL A 192 -12.14 17.99 -15.76
N THR A 193 -10.90 17.93 -16.22
CA THR A 193 -10.50 17.23 -17.44
C THR A 193 -9.41 16.22 -17.15
N LEU A 194 -9.46 15.05 -17.79
CA LEU A 194 -8.40 14.05 -17.74
C LEU A 194 -7.96 13.61 -19.15
N VAL A 195 -6.68 13.31 -19.31
CA VAL A 195 -6.13 12.70 -20.53
C VAL A 195 -6.42 11.20 -20.50
N LEU A 196 -7.18 10.72 -21.48
CA LEU A 196 -7.53 9.30 -21.55
C LEU A 196 -6.30 8.45 -21.95
N PRO A 197 -6.11 7.26 -21.35
CA PRO A 197 -5.11 6.31 -21.80
C PRO A 197 -5.46 5.81 -23.22
N GLU A 198 -4.47 5.42 -24.01
CA GLU A 198 -4.63 5.08 -25.43
C GLU A 198 -5.87 4.19 -25.74
N PRO A 199 -6.12 3.07 -25.05
CA PRO A 199 -7.26 2.19 -25.36
C PRO A 199 -8.63 2.85 -25.13
N LEU A 200 -8.71 3.91 -24.35
CA LEU A 200 -9.94 4.63 -24.00
C LEU A 200 -10.09 5.97 -24.75
N ARG A 201 -9.12 6.39 -25.58
CA ARG A 201 -9.20 7.69 -26.29
C ARG A 201 -10.45 7.87 -27.15
N HIS A 202 -11.03 6.79 -27.66
CA HIS A 202 -12.27 6.81 -28.43
C HIS A 202 -13.48 7.34 -27.63
N LEU A 203 -13.38 7.41 -26.29
CA LEU A 203 -14.39 7.98 -25.40
C LEU A 203 -14.19 9.49 -25.16
N ALA A 204 -13.20 10.14 -25.78
CA ALA A 204 -12.90 11.56 -25.56
C ALA A 204 -14.07 12.47 -25.98
N ASN A 205 -14.51 13.33 -25.08
CA ASN A 205 -15.52 14.36 -25.33
C ASN A 205 -14.92 15.79 -25.38
N ALA A 206 -13.59 15.90 -25.31
CA ALA A 206 -12.86 17.17 -25.35
C ALA A 206 -11.56 17.06 -26.19
N PRO A 207 -11.05 18.20 -26.73
CA PRO A 207 -9.87 18.20 -27.59
C PRO A 207 -8.62 17.54 -26.96
N ARG A 208 -7.71 17.08 -27.84
CA ARG A 208 -6.43 16.42 -27.47
C ARG A 208 -6.61 15.09 -26.71
N GLY A 209 -7.72 14.37 -26.96
CA GLY A 209 -7.99 13.07 -26.34
C GLY A 209 -8.33 13.16 -24.86
N ARG A 210 -8.99 14.26 -24.45
CA ARG A 210 -9.39 14.50 -23.07
C ARG A 210 -10.85 14.12 -22.84
N TYR A 211 -11.16 13.82 -21.58
CA TYR A 211 -12.51 13.68 -21.08
C TYR A 211 -12.78 14.80 -20.07
N ARG A 212 -13.74 15.70 -20.36
CA ARG A 212 -14.32 16.65 -19.41
C ARG A 212 -15.45 15.95 -18.64
N LEU A 213 -15.40 16.02 -17.31
CA LEU A 213 -16.50 15.52 -16.46
C LEU A 213 -17.72 16.45 -16.58
N SER A 214 -18.91 15.89 -16.40
CA SER A 214 -20.17 16.66 -16.37
C SER A 214 -20.36 17.44 -15.07
N CYS A 215 -19.70 17.03 -13.99
CA CYS A 215 -19.67 17.75 -12.72
C CYS A 215 -18.50 18.74 -12.65
N THR A 216 -18.71 19.81 -11.88
CA THR A 216 -17.67 20.74 -11.44
C THR A 216 -17.15 20.34 -10.05
N VAL A 217 -15.98 20.86 -9.67
CA VAL A 217 -15.41 20.73 -8.33
C VAL A 217 -15.09 22.12 -7.76
N GLY A 218 -15.40 22.33 -6.48
CA GLY A 218 -14.98 23.51 -5.74
C GLY A 218 -13.69 23.23 -4.96
N PHE A 219 -12.81 24.23 -4.87
CA PHE A 219 -11.61 24.18 -4.04
C PHE A 219 -11.72 25.16 -2.88
N SER A 220 -12.16 24.67 -1.72
CA SER A 220 -12.07 25.43 -0.46
C SER A 220 -10.61 25.58 -0.06
N HIS A 221 -9.98 26.72 -0.39
CA HIS A 221 -8.66 27.04 0.13
C HIS A 221 -8.75 27.41 1.62
N ARG A 222 -7.66 27.24 2.36
CA ARG A 222 -7.61 27.24 3.84
C ARG A 222 -7.76 28.63 4.50
N ARG A 223 -8.51 29.56 3.88
CA ARG A 223 -8.77 30.94 4.33
C ARG A 223 -10.21 31.41 4.04
N GLU A 224 -11.12 30.48 3.79
CA GLU A 224 -12.57 30.65 3.98
C GLU A 224 -13.00 29.75 5.15
#